data_AF-K8WD96-F1
#
_entry.id   AF-K8WD96-F1
#
_cell.length_a   1.000
_cell.length_b   1.000
_cell.length_c   1.000
_cell.angle_alpha   90.00
_cell.angle_beta   90.00
_cell.angle_gamma   90.00
#
_symmetry.space_group_name_H-M   'P 1'
#
loop_
_entity.id
_entity.type
_entity.pdbx_description
1 polymer ?
#
loop_
_entity_poly.entity_id
_entity_poly.type
_entity_poly.pdbx_seq_one_letter_code
_entity_poly.pdbx_strand_id
1 'polypeptide(L)' 'MAEFCLEKRPDLEMKTIFTKAVGQEIYRIRRSQGLTGKDLAQKLNVSQQQVSRYECGVCHITIDNLILMLSVLNISLDTF' A
#
# COMPACT_ATOMS: atom_id res chain seq x y z
N MET A 1 10.72 24.40 -28.76
CA MET A 1 11.97 23.76 -28.34
C MET A 1 12.35 24.42 -27.02
N ALA A 2 11.98 23.75 -25.93
CA ALA A 2 12.92 23.05 -25.02
C ALA A 2 13.59 24.10 -24.10
N GLU A 3 13.42 24.10 -22.79
CA GLU A 3 13.43 22.98 -21.85
C GLU A 3 12.37 23.16 -20.76
N PHE A 4 11.33 22.32 -20.77
CA PHE A 4 10.57 22.01 -19.56
C PHE A 4 11.36 20.94 -18.82
N CYS A 5 12.48 21.34 -18.21
CA CYS A 5 13.20 20.52 -17.25
C CYS A 5 12.31 20.38 -16.02
N LEU A 6 11.58 19.27 -15.97
CA LEU A 6 10.88 18.79 -14.79
C LEU A 6 11.91 18.54 -13.67
N GLU A 7 12.28 19.57 -12.94
CA GLU A 7 12.81 19.40 -11.59
C GLU A 7 11.75 18.62 -10.80
N LYS A 8 12.10 17.37 -10.46
CA LYS A 8 11.32 16.49 -9.60
C LYS A 8 11.10 17.22 -8.29
N ARG A 9 9.86 17.64 -8.05
CA ARG A 9 9.44 18.27 -6.81
C ARG A 9 9.75 17.33 -5.62
N PRO A 10 10.63 17.73 -4.68
CA PRO A 10 11.13 16.83 -3.64
C PRO A 10 10.03 16.34 -2.66
N ASP A 11 8.96 17.12 -2.49
CA ASP A 11 7.77 16.74 -1.72
C ASP A 11 7.01 15.53 -2.33
N LEU A 12 7.08 15.36 -3.65
CA LEU A 12 6.45 14.25 -4.35
C LEU A 12 7.26 12.94 -4.25
N GLU A 13 8.58 13.03 -4.15
CA GLU A 13 9.43 11.87 -3.87
C GLU A 13 9.22 11.33 -2.45
N MET A 14 9.16 12.20 -1.44
CA MET A 14 8.98 11.80 -0.04
C MET A 14 7.63 11.07 0.17
N LYS A 15 6.56 11.56 -0.45
CA LYS A 15 5.22 10.92 -0.37
C LYS A 15 5.22 9.50 -0.94
N THR A 16 6.07 9.24 -1.91
CA THR A 16 6.21 7.93 -2.57
C THR A 16 6.94 6.93 -1.66
N ILE A 17 7.95 7.39 -0.89
CA ILE A 17 8.69 6.55 0.06
C ILE A 17 7.76 6.00 1.15
N PHE A 18 6.93 6.85 1.76
CA PHE A 18 6.03 6.43 2.83
C PHE A 18 4.97 5.44 2.33
N THR A 19 4.33 5.74 1.19
CA THR A 19 3.33 4.85 0.57
C THR A 19 3.93 3.47 0.26
N LYS A 20 5.18 3.43 -0.21
CA LYS A 20 5.90 2.19 -0.50
C LYS A 20 6.26 1.42 0.76
N ALA A 21 6.71 2.09 1.83
CA ALA A 21 7.01 1.45 3.11
C ALA A 21 5.76 0.79 3.71
N VAL A 22 4.63 1.53 3.76
CA VAL A 22 3.34 1.00 4.23
C VAL A 22 2.90 -0.20 3.41
N GLY A 23 2.94 -0.10 2.07
CA GLY A 23 2.59 -1.20 1.18
C GLY A 23 3.44 -2.45 1.40
N GLN A 24 4.75 -2.28 1.57
CA GLN A 24 5.69 -3.38 1.83
C GLN A 24 5.44 -4.07 3.17
N GLU A 25 5.05 -3.31 4.20
CA GLU A 25 4.75 -3.90 5.51
C GLU A 25 3.45 -4.70 5.47
N ILE A 26 2.40 -4.18 4.80
CA ILE A 26 1.17 -4.93 4.53
C ILE A 26 1.47 -6.24 3.77
N TYR A 27 2.34 -6.18 2.75
CA TYR A 27 2.79 -7.37 2.02
C TYR A 27 3.46 -8.39 2.94
N ARG A 28 4.36 -7.96 3.84
CA ARG A 28 5.05 -8.84 4.79
C ARG A 28 4.07 -9.50 5.73
N ILE A 29 3.19 -8.72 6.36
CA ILE A 29 2.18 -9.22 7.31
C ILE A 29 1.25 -10.22 6.61
N ARG A 30 0.74 -9.89 5.42
CA ARG A 30 -0.10 -10.83 4.65
C ARG A 30 0.63 -12.15 4.40
N ARG A 31 1.89 -12.08 3.98
CA ARG A 31 2.72 -13.25 3.66
C ARG A 31 3.05 -14.08 4.90
N SER A 32 3.29 -13.47 6.05
CA SER A 32 3.55 -14.20 7.31
C SER A 32 2.34 -14.99 7.78
N GLN A 33 1.13 -14.57 7.40
CA GLN A 33 -0.13 -15.28 7.64
C GLN A 33 -0.47 -16.33 6.57
N GLY A 34 0.39 -16.53 5.57
CA GLY A 34 0.17 -17.51 4.49
C GLY A 34 -0.91 -17.13 3.47
N LEU A 35 -1.40 -15.88 3.51
CA LEU A 35 -2.46 -15.40 2.60
C LEU A 35 -1.88 -15.06 1.23
N THR A 36 -2.57 -15.46 0.16
CA THR A 36 -2.30 -14.96 -1.19
C THR A 36 -2.86 -13.55 -1.37
N GLY A 37 -2.38 -12.82 -2.39
CA GLY A 37 -2.97 -11.51 -2.73
C GLY A 37 -4.45 -11.61 -3.11
N LYS A 38 -4.89 -12.76 -3.65
CA LYS A 38 -6.31 -13.01 -3.96
C LYS A 38 -7.14 -13.17 -2.68
N ASP A 39 -6.61 -13.85 -1.67
CA ASP A 39 -7.31 -14.06 -0.39
C ASP A 39 -7.53 -12.72 0.34
N LEU A 40 -6.49 -11.87 0.39
CA LEU A 40 -6.62 -10.53 0.96
C LEU A 40 -7.61 -9.68 0.15
N ALA A 41 -7.57 -9.75 -1.17
CA ALA A 41 -8.48 -9.01 -2.03
C ALA A 41 -9.94 -9.40 -1.82
N GLN A 42 -10.21 -10.71 -1.66
CA GLN A 42 -11.55 -11.22 -1.34
C GLN A 42 -12.03 -10.71 0.01
N LYS A 43 -11.18 -10.74 1.05
CA LYS A 43 -11.53 -10.23 2.39
C LYS A 43 -11.79 -8.71 2.40
N LEU A 44 -11.09 -7.95 1.54
CA LEU A 44 -11.26 -6.50 1.39
C LEU A 44 -12.35 -6.11 0.40
N ASN A 45 -12.96 -7.07 -0.30
CA ASN A 45 -13.90 -6.82 -1.38
C ASN A 45 -13.34 -5.90 -2.49
N VAL A 46 -12.10 -6.14 -2.91
CA VAL A 46 -11.43 -5.41 -4.00
C VAL A 46 -10.82 -6.39 -5.01
N SER A 47 -10.29 -5.88 -6.12
CA SER A 47 -9.55 -6.73 -7.07
C SER A 47 -8.16 -7.10 -6.52
N GLN A 48 -7.62 -8.26 -6.93
CA GLN A 48 -6.25 -8.65 -6.59
C GLN A 48 -5.22 -7.63 -7.13
N GLN A 49 -5.49 -7.03 -8.28
CA GLN A 49 -4.67 -5.97 -8.84
C GLN A 49 -4.63 -4.74 -7.92
N GLN A 50 -5.75 -4.39 -7.28
CA GLN A 50 -5.79 -3.30 -6.32
C GLN A 50 -4.94 -3.61 -5.08
N VAL A 51 -5.00 -4.84 -4.55
CA VAL A 51 -4.08 -5.29 -3.48
C VAL A 51 -2.62 -5.17 -3.92
N SER A 52 -2.29 -5.61 -5.14
CA SER A 52 -0.93 -5.47 -5.68
C SER A 52 -0.48 -4.01 -5.76
N ARG A 53 -1.38 -3.10 -6.18
CA ARG A 53 -1.07 -1.66 -6.22
C ARG A 53 -0.83 -1.08 -4.83
N TYR A 54 -1.59 -1.49 -3.82
CA TYR A 54 -1.35 -1.09 -2.43
C TYR A 54 0.02 -1.58 -1.96
N GLU A 55 0.30 -2.88 -2.14
CA GLU A 55 1.53 -3.51 -1.65
C GLU A 55 2.79 -3.01 -2.34
N CYS A 56 2.70 -2.67 -3.63
CA CYS A 56 3.81 -2.08 -4.39
C CYS A 56 3.93 -0.55 -4.19
N GLY A 57 3.01 0.09 -3.46
CA GLY A 57 2.97 1.54 -3.26
C GLY A 57 2.72 2.34 -4.55
N VAL A 58 2.06 1.75 -5.54
CA VAL A 58 1.78 2.35 -6.86
C VAL A 58 0.53 3.23 -6.83
N CYS A 59 -0.28 3.14 -5.77
CA CYS A 59 -1.37 4.06 -5.49
C CYS A 59 -1.35 4.52 -4.03
N HIS A 60 -1.96 5.66 -3.77
CA HIS A 60 -2.16 6.12 -2.39
C HIS A 60 -3.12 5.19 -1.65
N ILE A 61 -2.71 4.78 -0.45
CA ILE A 61 -3.54 4.09 0.52
C ILE A 61 -4.16 5.17 1.40
N THR A 62 -5.48 5.26 1.43
CA THR A 62 -6.19 6.11 2.39
C THR A 62 -6.11 5.52 3.79
N ILE A 63 -6.26 6.34 4.82
CA ILE A 63 -6.30 5.85 6.20
C ILE A 63 -7.43 4.81 6.37
N ASP A 64 -8.62 5.06 5.82
CA ASP A 64 -9.74 4.10 5.91
C ASP A 64 -9.37 2.73 5.32
N ASN A 65 -8.71 2.70 4.16
CA ASN A 65 -8.28 1.46 3.53
C ASN A 65 -7.17 0.79 4.36
N LEU A 66 -6.25 1.56 4.94
CA LEU A 66 -5.23 1.01 5.83
C LEU A 66 -5.88 0.34 7.05
N ILE A 67 -6.79 1.04 7.75
CA ILE A 67 -7.50 0.49 8.91
C ILE A 67 -8.27 -0.77 8.53
N LEU A 68 -8.93 -0.78 7.37
CA LEU A 68 -9.61 -1.97 6.87
C LEU A 68 -8.63 -3.13 6.63
N MET A 69 -7.48 -2.88 5.99
CA MET A 69 -6.43 -3.89 5.81
C MET A 69 -5.93 -4.45 7.12
N LEU A 70 -5.62 -3.59 8.10
CA LEU A 70 -5.16 -4.01 9.43
C LEU A 70 -6.22 -4.85 10.15
N SER A 71 -7.49 -4.46 10.08
CA SER A 71 -8.59 -5.24 10.66
C SER A 71 -8.71 -6.65 10.04
N VAL A 72 -8.54 -6.77 8.72
CA VAL A 72 -8.59 -8.04 8.00
C VAL A 72 -7.39 -8.92 8.32
N LEU A 73 -6.22 -8.30 8.53
CA LEU A 73 -4.98 -8.95 8.93
C LEU A 73 -4.88 -9.15 10.44
N ASN A 74 -5.90 -8.76 11.22
CA ASN A 74 -5.91 -8.86 12.67
C ASN A 74 -4.67 -8.21 13.34
N ILE A 75 -4.26 -7.05 12.83
CA ILE A 75 -3.20 -6.20 13.38
C ILE A 75 -3.82 -4.93 13.95
N SER A 76 -3.35 -4.51 15.12
CA SER A 76 -3.75 -3.24 15.72
C SER A 76 -2.91 -2.08 15.19
N LEU A 77 -3.51 -0.89 15.11
CA LEU A 77 -2.83 0.29 14.59
C LEU A 77 -1.63 0.72 15.46
N ASP A 78 -1.67 0.46 16.76
CA ASP A 78 -0.58 0.75 17.69
C ASP A 78 0.68 -0.10 17.44
N THR A 79 0.50 -1.30 16.88
CA THR A 79 1.59 -2.25 16.60
C THR A 79 2.09 -2.15 15.17
N PHE A 80 1.29 -1.57 14.27
CA PHE A 80 1.62 -1.33 12.87
C PHE A 80 2.50 -0.08 12.70
#